data_AF-A0A800CWN4-F1
#
_entry.id   AF-A0A800CWN4-F1
#
_cell.length_a   1.000
_cell.length_b   1.000
_cell.length_c   1.000
_cell.angle_alpha   90.00
_cell.angle_beta   90.00
_cell.angle_gamma   90.00
#
_symmetry.space_group_name_H-M   'P 1'
#
loop_
_entity.id
_entity.type
_entity.pdbx_description
1 polymer ?
#
loop_
_entity_poly.entity_id
_entity_poly.type
_entity_poly.pdbx_seq_one_letter_code
_entity_poly.pdbx_strand_id
1 'polypeptide(L)'
;FLPQDRINWNLIEKHLADMLRIVLSIQEGRVSPSTILRRLGTHSRKNKLYFAFQELGKVVRSTYLLNYIRDPDLRRKVNHATTVSEAFNDFIQFVTFGNKGIIAENTRDQQRKIIRYGHLVANIFIFMNVFDQSVIMNDLVREGHAITQEVAETTNPYRTGHLNRFGAYFLDETRKCPVVDYNLQVVSPSLNCRETLRCGHMTP
;
A
#
# COMPACT_ATOMS: atom_id res chain seq x y z
N PHE A 1 11.89 22.04 -2.59
CA PHE A 1 10.73 21.30 -2.02
C PHE A 1 10.28 21.81 -0.64
N LEU A 2 10.60 23.04 -0.25
CA LEU A 2 9.99 23.67 0.92
C LEU A 2 8.79 24.52 0.45
N PRO A 3 7.66 24.54 1.19
CA PRO A 3 6.56 25.44 0.86
C PRO A 3 7.08 26.88 0.89
N GLN A 4 7.13 27.54 -0.27
CA GLN A 4 7.59 28.93 -0.39
C GLN A 4 6.58 29.93 0.18
N ASP A 5 5.34 29.50 0.43
CA ASP A 5 4.30 30.36 0.97
C ASP A 5 4.39 30.47 2.49
N ARG A 6 4.63 31.70 2.97
CA ARG A 6 4.54 32.03 4.39
C ARG A 6 3.15 31.69 4.93
N ILE A 7 3.11 30.88 5.98
CA ILE A 7 1.87 30.51 6.69
C ILE A 7 1.26 31.76 7.33
N ASN A 8 -0.03 32.00 7.09
CA ASN A 8 -0.76 33.10 7.70
C ASN A 8 -1.38 32.68 9.05
N TRP A 9 -0.59 32.81 10.12
CA TRP A 9 -1.02 32.50 11.49
C TRP A 9 -2.22 33.32 11.94
N ASN A 10 -2.30 34.60 11.54
CA ASN A 10 -3.41 35.49 11.92
C ASN A 10 -4.75 34.99 11.38
N LEU A 11 -4.77 34.37 10.20
CA LEU A 11 -5.99 33.83 9.62
C LEU A 11 -6.47 32.58 10.37
N ILE A 12 -5.53 31.75 10.82
CA ILE A 12 -5.80 30.56 11.64
C ILE A 12 -6.36 31.00 13.00
N GLU A 13 -5.69 31.92 13.69
CA GLU A 13 -6.09 32.42 15.00
C GLU A 13 -7.50 33.03 14.96
N LYS A 14 -7.76 33.90 13.96
CA LYS A 14 -9.04 34.57 13.78
C LYS A 14 -10.22 33.62 13.61
N HIS A 15 -10.01 32.47 12.97
CA HIS A 15 -11.08 31.52 12.64
C HIS A 15 -10.98 30.21 13.45
N LEU A 16 -10.11 30.14 14.45
CA LEU A 16 -9.86 28.92 15.23
C LEU A 16 -11.13 28.39 15.89
N ALA A 17 -11.92 29.28 16.50
CA ALA A 17 -13.18 28.91 17.14
C ALA A 17 -14.19 28.31 16.15
N ASP A 18 -14.28 28.86 14.94
CA ASP A 18 -15.19 28.35 13.90
C ASP A 18 -14.72 26.99 13.35
N MET A 19 -13.41 26.80 13.21
CA MET A 19 -12.83 25.52 12.80
C MET A 19 -13.12 24.44 13.85
N LEU A 20 -12.94 24.74 15.14
CA LEU A 20 -13.23 23.80 16.23
C LEU A 20 -14.72 23.45 16.30
N ARG A 21 -15.62 24.42 16.10
CA ARG A 21 -17.07 24.16 16.03
C ARG A 21 -17.44 23.16 14.93
N ILE A 22 -16.80 23.24 13.78
CA ILE A 22 -16.99 22.27 12.69
C ILE A 22 -16.50 20.89 13.11
N VAL A 23 -15.31 20.80 13.70
CA VAL A 23 -14.74 19.52 14.15
C VAL A 23 -15.64 18.86 15.20
N LEU A 24 -16.12 19.62 16.18
CA LEU A 24 -17.06 19.13 17.20
C LEU A 24 -18.38 18.66 16.58
N SER A 25 -18.94 19.43 15.64
CA SER A 25 -20.17 19.05 14.93
C SER A 25 -20.03 17.74 14.15
N ILE A 26 -18.83 17.47 13.61
CA ILE A 26 -18.50 16.22 12.94
C ILE A 26 -18.38 15.08 13.97
N GLN A 27 -17.66 15.30 15.07
CA GLN A 27 -17.47 14.29 16.12
C GLN A 27 -18.80 13.90 16.78
N GLU A 28 -19.72 14.84 16.95
CA GLU A 28 -21.07 14.59 17.49
C GLU A 28 -22.05 14.02 16.44
N GLY A 29 -21.60 13.77 15.21
CA GLY A 29 -22.42 13.19 14.13
C GLY A 29 -23.52 14.13 13.60
N ARG A 30 -23.53 15.42 13.98
CA ARG A 30 -24.54 16.39 13.54
C ARG A 30 -24.41 16.76 12.06
N VAL A 31 -23.20 16.70 11.52
CA VAL A 31 -22.92 16.94 10.10
C VAL A 31 -21.89 15.96 9.59
N SER A 32 -22.12 15.38 8.41
CA SER A 32 -21.12 14.52 7.78
C SER A 32 -19.91 15.32 7.27
N PRO A 33 -18.68 14.76 7.33
CA PRO A 33 -17.49 15.38 6.74
C PRO A 33 -17.67 15.71 5.25
N SER A 34 -18.36 14.84 4.50
CA SER A 34 -18.65 15.03 3.08
C SER A 34 -19.51 16.28 2.82
N THR A 35 -20.48 16.56 3.69
CA THR A 35 -21.34 17.74 3.60
C THR A 35 -20.54 19.03 3.84
N ILE A 36 -19.66 19.01 4.85
CA ILE A 36 -18.78 20.14 5.15
C ILE A 36 -17.81 20.39 3.99
N LEU A 37 -17.13 19.36 3.49
CA LEU A 37 -16.20 19.48 2.38
C LEU A 37 -16.89 20.02 1.11
N ARG A 38 -18.11 19.53 0.80
CA ARG A 38 -18.90 20.07 -0.31
C ARG A 38 -19.21 21.56 -0.11
N ARG A 39 -19.60 21.95 1.09
CA ARG A 39 -19.98 23.34 1.42
C ARG A 39 -18.77 24.29 1.44
N LEU A 40 -17.63 23.84 1.95
CA LEU A 40 -16.38 24.57 1.96
C LEU A 40 -15.75 24.67 0.57
N GLY A 41 -15.89 23.61 -0.24
CA GLY A 41 -15.37 23.51 -1.60
C GLY A 41 -16.22 24.18 -2.68
N THR A 42 -17.48 24.56 -2.40
CA THR A 42 -18.25 25.43 -3.31
C THR A 42 -17.47 26.72 -3.51
N HIS A 43 -17.02 26.95 -4.75
CA HIS A 43 -15.98 27.90 -5.15
C HIS A 43 -16.39 29.37 -4.97
N SER A 44 -16.67 29.79 -3.75
CA SER A 44 -16.85 31.19 -3.38
C SER A 44 -15.53 31.68 -2.79
N ARG A 45 -14.85 32.58 -3.51
CA ARG A 45 -13.62 33.27 -3.04
C ARG A 45 -13.81 34.05 -1.73
N LYS A 46 -15.03 34.07 -1.17
CA LYS A 46 -15.40 34.70 0.10
C LYS A 46 -15.34 33.77 1.31
N ASN A 47 -15.11 32.46 1.13
CA ASN A 47 -15.11 31.52 2.26
C ASN A 47 -13.80 31.60 3.07
N LYS A 48 -13.73 32.56 4.00
CA LYS A 48 -12.58 32.77 4.88
C LYS A 48 -12.25 31.54 5.74
N LEU A 49 -13.25 30.73 6.08
CA LEU A 49 -13.09 29.51 6.87
C LEU A 49 -12.39 28.41 6.06
N TYR A 50 -12.69 28.29 4.77
CA TYR A 50 -11.95 27.41 3.86
C TYR A 50 -10.46 27.79 3.81
N PHE A 51 -10.16 29.09 3.67
CA PHE A 51 -8.77 29.57 3.66
C PHE A 51 -8.07 29.33 5.01
N ALA A 52 -8.78 29.48 6.14
CA ALA A 52 -8.21 29.15 7.45
C ALA A 52 -7.82 27.66 7.56
N PHE A 53 -8.68 26.74 7.11
CA PHE A 53 -8.34 25.32 7.04
C PHE A 53 -7.19 25.02 6.07
N GLN A 54 -7.10 25.75 4.96
CA GLN A 54 -6.00 25.62 4.01
C GLN A 54 -4.66 26.05 4.64
N GLU A 55 -4.62 27.16 5.37
CA GLU A 55 -3.43 27.60 6.10
C GLU A 55 -3.03 26.61 7.20
N LEU A 56 -4.00 26.08 7.95
CA LEU A 56 -3.74 24.98 8.90
C LEU A 56 -3.16 23.74 8.20
N GLY A 57 -3.68 23.38 7.03
CA GLY A 57 -3.15 22.29 6.20
C GLY A 57 -1.69 22.52 5.78
N LYS A 58 -1.26 23.77 5.52
CA LYS A 58 0.15 24.10 5.27
C LYS A 58 1.03 23.84 6.50
N VAL A 59 0.56 24.18 7.70
CA VAL A 59 1.27 23.88 8.97
C VAL A 59 1.46 22.38 9.14
N VAL A 60 0.38 21.60 8.99
CA VAL A 60 0.40 20.14 9.13
C VAL A 60 1.34 19.51 8.11
N ARG A 61 1.26 19.93 6.83
CA ARG A 61 2.14 19.44 5.76
C ARG A 61 3.61 19.75 6.03
N SER A 62 3.90 20.96 6.50
CA SER A 62 5.28 21.38 6.81
C SER A 62 5.85 20.57 7.97
N THR A 63 5.07 20.39 9.03
CA THR A 63 5.44 19.59 10.20
C THR A 63 5.67 18.13 9.81
N TYR A 64 4.76 17.55 9.01
CA TYR A 64 4.90 16.19 8.48
C TYR A 64 6.15 16.04 7.63
N LEU A 65 6.45 17.00 6.74
CA LEU A 65 7.63 16.95 5.88
C LEU A 65 8.93 17.03 6.69
N LEU A 66 8.98 17.89 7.72
CA LEU A 66 10.12 17.95 8.62
C LEU A 66 10.31 16.62 9.39
N ASN A 67 9.22 16.04 9.89
CA ASN A 67 9.26 14.72 10.52
C ASN A 67 9.73 13.65 9.54
N TYR A 68 9.25 13.66 8.30
CA TYR A 68 9.66 12.75 7.24
C TYR A 68 11.16 12.87 6.92
N ILE A 69 11.73 14.09 6.91
CA ILE A 69 13.17 14.27 6.68
C ILE A 69 14.00 13.83 7.90
N ARG A 70 13.47 13.97 9.11
CA ARG A 70 14.19 13.62 10.34
C ARG A 70 14.15 12.14 10.68
N ASP A 71 12.99 11.49 10.49
CA ASP A 71 12.71 10.14 10.97
C ASP A 71 12.92 9.08 9.87
N PRO A 72 13.96 8.23 9.96
CA PRO A 72 14.17 7.15 9.00
C PRO A 72 13.07 6.09 9.01
N ASP A 73 12.42 5.82 10.14
CA ASP A 73 11.39 4.79 10.23
C ASP A 73 10.09 5.25 9.57
N LEU A 74 9.74 6.53 9.74
CA LEU A 74 8.64 7.14 8.99
C LEU A 74 8.88 7.05 7.48
N ARG A 75 10.11 7.33 7.00
CA ARG A 75 10.44 7.20 5.58
C ARG A 75 10.32 5.78 5.07
N ARG A 76 10.84 4.80 5.82
CA ARG A 76 10.74 3.38 5.45
C ARG A 76 9.29 2.96 5.30
N LYS A 77 8.42 3.32 6.26
CA LYS A 77 6.98 3.02 6.21
C LYS A 77 6.30 3.62 4.99
N VAL A 78 6.56 4.90 4.71
CA VAL A 78 6.00 5.60 3.55
C VAL A 78 6.48 4.95 2.25
N ASN A 79 7.79 4.72 2.11
CA ASN A 79 8.36 4.09 0.92
C ASN A 79 7.80 2.68 0.72
N HIS A 80 7.68 1.88 1.77
CA HIS A 80 7.08 0.55 1.69
C HIS A 80 5.64 0.61 1.18
N ALA A 81 4.80 1.49 1.76
CA ALA A 81 3.42 1.67 1.31
C ALA A 81 3.34 2.15 -0.15
N THR A 82 4.22 3.07 -0.54
CA THR A 82 4.34 3.55 -1.93
C THR A 82 4.74 2.44 -2.87
N THR A 83 5.79 1.67 -2.56
CA THR A 83 6.26 0.54 -3.37
C THR A 83 5.17 -0.50 -3.59
N VAL A 84 4.38 -0.84 -2.57
CA VAL A 84 3.24 -1.75 -2.70
C VAL A 84 2.20 -1.19 -3.67
N SER A 85 1.84 0.09 -3.53
CA SER A 85 0.86 0.74 -4.41
C SER A 85 1.35 0.88 -5.85
N GLU A 86 2.63 1.21 -6.06
CA GLU A 86 3.26 1.31 -7.38
C GLU A 86 3.32 -0.05 -8.05
N ALA A 87 3.76 -1.08 -7.34
CA ALA A 87 3.81 -2.44 -7.87
C ALA A 87 2.42 -2.96 -8.26
N PHE A 88 1.37 -2.65 -7.47
CA PHE A 88 -0.01 -2.95 -7.85
C PHE A 88 -0.47 -2.16 -9.08
N ASN A 89 -0.12 -0.87 -9.18
CA ASN A 89 -0.47 -0.03 -10.33
C ASN A 89 0.21 -0.50 -11.61
N ASP A 90 1.45 -0.98 -11.54
CA ASP A 90 2.16 -1.56 -12.68
C ASP A 90 1.54 -2.92 -13.07
N PHE A 91 1.17 -3.71 -12.07
CA PHE A 91 0.50 -4.99 -12.27
C PHE A 91 -0.86 -4.86 -12.92
N ILE A 92 -1.71 -3.94 -12.45
CA ILE A 92 -3.02 -3.72 -13.05
C ILE A 92 -2.88 -3.22 -14.49
N GLN A 93 -1.91 -2.35 -14.78
CA GLN A 93 -1.62 -1.92 -16.15
C GLN A 93 -1.19 -3.08 -17.05
N PHE A 94 -0.42 -4.04 -16.53
CA PHE A 94 -0.05 -5.26 -17.25
C PHE A 94 -1.27 -6.15 -17.54
N VAL A 95 -2.15 -6.33 -16.55
CA VAL A 95 -3.36 -7.17 -16.62
C VAL A 95 -4.43 -6.57 -17.54
N THR A 96 -4.64 -5.24 -17.49
CA THR A 96 -5.57 -4.54 -18.38
C THR A 96 -4.95 -4.43 -19.78
N PHE A 97 -5.14 -5.49 -20.57
CA PHE A 97 -4.67 -5.61 -21.94
C PHE A 97 -5.13 -4.44 -22.83
N GLY A 98 -4.32 -4.10 -23.84
CA GLY A 98 -4.78 -3.36 -25.03
C GLY A 98 -4.59 -1.84 -25.00
N ASN A 99 -4.32 -1.20 -23.87
CA ASN A 99 -4.14 0.25 -23.86
C ASN A 99 -3.26 0.84 -22.74
N LYS A 100 -2.37 0.05 -22.12
CA LYS A 100 -1.51 0.49 -20.99
C LYS A 100 -2.32 1.19 -19.85
N GLY A 101 -3.53 0.69 -19.56
CA GLY A 101 -4.43 1.30 -18.57
C GLY A 101 -5.20 2.53 -19.04
N ILE A 102 -5.11 2.94 -20.32
CA ILE A 102 -5.89 4.06 -20.87
C ILE A 102 -7.32 3.59 -21.15
N ILE A 103 -8.28 4.15 -20.42
CA ILE A 103 -9.70 3.91 -20.67
C ILE A 103 -10.17 4.85 -21.78
N ALA A 104 -10.33 4.33 -23.00
CA ALA A 104 -10.77 5.12 -24.17
C ALA A 104 -12.25 5.56 -24.11
N GLU A 105 -13.00 5.02 -23.15
CA GLU A 105 -14.42 5.25 -22.98
C GLU A 105 -14.69 6.50 -22.12
N ASN A 106 -15.60 7.37 -22.57
CA ASN A 106 -15.90 8.65 -21.90
C ASN A 106 -17.06 8.54 -20.90
N THR A 107 -17.80 7.43 -20.93
CA THR A 107 -18.93 7.22 -20.02
C THR A 107 -18.46 6.73 -18.65
N ARG A 108 -18.79 7.49 -17.59
CA ARG A 108 -18.39 7.19 -16.20
C ARG A 108 -18.76 5.76 -15.74
N ASP A 109 -19.94 5.28 -16.12
CA ASP A 109 -20.38 3.94 -15.71
C ASP A 109 -19.58 2.83 -16.40
N GLN A 110 -19.19 3.03 -17.65
CA GLN A 110 -18.35 2.07 -18.36
C GLN A 110 -16.91 2.09 -17.85
N GLN A 111 -16.36 3.27 -17.55
CA GLN A 111 -15.05 3.40 -16.88
C GLN A 111 -15.02 2.63 -15.56
N ARG A 112 -16.08 2.74 -14.74
CA ARG A 112 -16.18 1.99 -13.48
C ARG A 112 -16.21 0.48 -13.70
N LYS A 113 -16.92 0.00 -14.73
CA LYS A 113 -16.97 -1.43 -15.07
C LYS A 113 -15.59 -1.93 -15.45
N ILE A 114 -14.89 -1.22 -16.34
CA ILE A 114 -13.53 -1.58 -16.77
C ILE A 114 -12.58 -1.69 -15.57
N ILE A 115 -12.60 -0.71 -14.67
CA ILE A 115 -11.77 -0.72 -13.45
C ILE A 115 -12.10 -1.94 -12.57
N ARG A 116 -13.39 -2.18 -12.30
CA ARG A 116 -13.84 -3.29 -11.44
C ARG A 116 -13.48 -4.65 -12.00
N TYR A 117 -13.71 -4.87 -13.29
CA TYR A 117 -13.36 -6.13 -13.95
C TYR A 117 -11.84 -6.30 -14.05
N GLY A 118 -11.09 -5.23 -14.33
CA GLY A 118 -9.63 -5.26 -14.28
C GLY A 118 -9.12 -5.70 -12.90
N HIS A 119 -9.66 -5.11 -11.83
CA HIS A 119 -9.29 -5.48 -10.46
C HIS A 119 -9.67 -6.93 -10.13
N LEU A 120 -10.81 -7.42 -10.63
CA LEU A 120 -11.21 -8.81 -10.44
C LEU A 120 -10.18 -9.77 -11.06
N VAL A 121 -9.78 -9.53 -12.31
CA VAL A 121 -8.78 -10.35 -12.99
C VAL A 121 -7.42 -10.25 -12.29
N ALA A 122 -7.02 -9.05 -11.86
CA ALA A 122 -5.78 -8.87 -11.10
C ALA A 122 -5.79 -9.67 -9.79
N ASN A 123 -6.90 -9.67 -9.05
CA ASN A 123 -7.02 -10.46 -7.82
C ASN A 123 -6.91 -11.97 -8.08
N ILE A 124 -7.45 -12.46 -9.20
CA ILE A 124 -7.31 -13.87 -9.60
C ILE A 124 -5.84 -14.21 -9.85
N PHE A 125 -5.11 -13.37 -10.58
CA PHE A 125 -3.68 -13.60 -10.82
C PHE A 125 -2.83 -13.46 -9.54
N ILE A 126 -3.15 -12.50 -8.67
CA ILE A 126 -2.50 -12.37 -7.35
C ILE A 126 -2.68 -13.65 -6.54
N PHE A 127 -3.88 -14.22 -6.53
CA PHE A 127 -4.15 -15.49 -5.85
C PHE A 127 -3.29 -16.62 -6.42
N MET A 128 -3.22 -16.76 -7.74
CA MET A 128 -2.39 -17.79 -8.39
C MET A 128 -0.90 -17.60 -8.07
N ASN A 129 -0.41 -16.36 -8.11
CA ASN A 129 0.97 -16.04 -7.76
C ASN A 129 1.30 -16.43 -6.33
N VAL A 130 0.44 -16.08 -5.37
CA VAL A 130 0.63 -16.43 -3.96
C VAL A 130 0.56 -17.94 -3.75
N PHE A 131 -0.35 -18.62 -4.44
CA PHE A 131 -0.45 -20.08 -4.40
C PHE A 131 0.83 -20.74 -4.91
N ASP A 132 1.30 -20.38 -6.10
CA ASP A 132 2.54 -20.92 -6.67
C ASP A 132 3.76 -20.60 -5.78
N GLN A 133 3.83 -19.39 -5.23
CA GLN A 133 4.87 -19.01 -4.26
C GLN A 133 4.81 -19.89 -3.02
N SER A 134 3.63 -20.19 -2.50
CA SER A 134 3.44 -21.04 -1.31
C SER A 134 3.83 -22.49 -1.58
N VAL A 135 3.58 -23.00 -2.79
CA VAL A 135 4.05 -24.33 -3.22
C VAL A 135 5.57 -24.36 -3.25
N ILE A 136 6.20 -23.40 -3.94
CA ILE A 136 7.66 -23.32 -4.05
C ILE A 136 8.32 -23.17 -2.67
N MET A 137 7.75 -22.36 -1.78
CA MET A 137 8.26 -22.21 -0.42
C MET A 137 8.16 -23.51 0.38
N ASN A 138 7.07 -24.26 0.25
CA ASN A 138 6.93 -25.57 0.89
C ASN A 138 7.98 -26.56 0.39
N ASP A 139 8.22 -26.61 -0.92
CA ASP A 139 9.19 -27.51 -1.52
C ASP A 139 10.62 -27.16 -1.07
N LEU A 140 10.98 -25.87 -1.03
CA LEU A 140 12.28 -25.41 -0.52
C LEU A 140 12.49 -25.78 0.95
N VAL A 141 11.48 -25.64 1.80
CA VAL A 141 11.57 -26.04 3.22
C VAL A 141 11.73 -27.56 3.35
N ARG A 142 11.05 -28.35 2.52
CA ARG A 142 11.21 -29.82 2.47
C ARG A 142 12.60 -30.25 1.98
N GLU A 143 13.20 -29.47 1.09
CA GLU A 143 14.58 -29.65 0.63
C GLU A 143 15.62 -29.24 1.69
N GLY A 144 15.18 -28.69 2.83
CA GLY A 144 16.03 -28.31 3.96
C GLY A 144 16.48 -26.84 3.94
N HIS A 145 15.95 -26.01 3.04
CA HIS A 145 16.24 -24.58 3.04
C HIS A 145 15.44 -23.85 4.13
N ALA A 146 16.13 -23.05 4.94
CA ALA A 146 15.48 -22.20 5.94
C ALA A 146 14.88 -20.97 5.27
N ILE A 147 13.55 -20.90 5.21
CA ILE A 147 12.83 -19.68 4.87
C ILE A 147 12.46 -18.99 6.17
N THR A 148 12.92 -17.75 6.36
CA THR A 148 12.56 -16.92 7.51
C THR A 148 11.34 -16.05 7.17
N GLN A 149 10.65 -15.55 8.19
CA GLN A 149 9.52 -14.64 7.98
C GLN A 149 9.95 -13.38 7.19
N GLU A 150 11.14 -12.84 7.48
CA GLU A 150 11.68 -11.68 6.77
C GLU A 150 11.86 -11.98 5.27
N VAL A 151 12.32 -13.18 4.92
CA VAL A 151 12.45 -13.58 3.51
C VAL A 151 11.08 -13.74 2.85
N ALA A 152 10.12 -14.35 3.55
CA ALA A 152 8.75 -14.47 3.04
C ALA A 152 8.11 -13.09 2.78
N GLU A 153 8.34 -12.13 3.67
CA GLU A 153 7.85 -10.74 3.56
C GLU A 153 8.44 -9.99 2.35
N THR A 154 9.63 -10.37 1.86
CA THR A 154 10.18 -9.78 0.62
C THR A 154 9.49 -10.25 -0.66
N THR A 155 8.61 -11.26 -0.56
CA THR A 155 7.98 -11.87 -1.73
C THR A 155 6.84 -10.99 -2.24
N ASN A 156 7.03 -10.44 -3.44
CA ASN A 156 6.01 -9.66 -4.13
C ASN A 156 5.02 -10.59 -4.89
N PRO A 157 3.69 -10.49 -4.64
CA PRO A 157 2.68 -11.27 -5.35
C PRO A 157 2.34 -10.73 -6.76
N TYR A 158 2.95 -9.64 -7.21
CA TYR A 158 2.66 -8.98 -8.48
C TYR A 158 3.60 -9.40 -9.63
N ARG A 159 4.14 -10.62 -9.60
CA ARG A 159 5.05 -11.12 -10.63
C ARG A 159 4.29 -11.43 -11.93
N THR A 160 4.84 -11.01 -13.06
CA THR A 160 4.20 -11.13 -14.39
C THR A 160 4.96 -12.01 -15.38
N GLY A 161 6.23 -12.33 -15.11
CA GLY A 161 7.10 -13.01 -16.09
C GLY A 161 6.66 -14.42 -16.50
N HIS A 162 5.88 -15.11 -15.68
CA HIS A 162 5.36 -16.45 -15.96
C HIS A 162 3.92 -16.42 -16.54
N LEU A 163 3.28 -15.25 -16.58
CA LEU A 163 1.90 -15.12 -17.06
C LEU A 163 1.88 -14.98 -18.58
N ASN A 164 1.24 -15.94 -19.24
CA ASN A 164 1.06 -15.86 -20.69
C ASN A 164 -0.09 -14.92 -21.07
N ARG A 165 0.21 -13.63 -21.24
CA ARG A 165 -0.82 -12.65 -21.63
C ARG A 165 -1.42 -12.90 -23.02
N PHE A 166 -0.67 -13.52 -23.93
CA PHE A 166 -1.09 -13.74 -25.32
C PHE A 166 -0.82 -15.18 -25.74
N GLY A 167 -1.87 -15.97 -25.97
CA GLY A 167 -1.71 -17.29 -26.53
C GLY A 167 -2.88 -18.22 -26.20
N ALA A 168 -2.67 -19.49 -26.51
CA ALA A 168 -3.60 -20.54 -26.16
C ALA A 168 -3.27 -21.08 -24.76
N TYR A 169 -4.31 -21.27 -23.96
CA TYR A 169 -4.25 -22.02 -22.72
C TYR A 169 -4.78 -23.42 -23.00
N PHE A 170 -3.97 -24.43 -22.70
CA PHE A 170 -4.42 -25.82 -22.71
C PHE A 170 -4.85 -26.20 -21.30
N LEU A 171 -6.11 -26.58 -21.17
CA LEU A 171 -6.66 -27.06 -19.91
C LEU A 171 -6.42 -28.56 -19.83
N ASP A 172 -5.61 -28.97 -18.87
CA ASP A 172 -5.44 -30.38 -18.52
C ASP A 172 -6.30 -30.68 -17.30
N GLU A 173 -7.45 -31.32 -17.53
CA GLU A 173 -8.39 -31.73 -16.48
C GLU A 173 -7.82 -32.85 -15.59
N THR A 174 -6.74 -33.52 -16.02
CA THR A 174 -6.07 -34.57 -15.23
C THR A 174 -4.96 -34.03 -14.33
N ARG A 175 -4.61 -32.75 -14.47
CA ARG A 175 -3.56 -32.10 -13.68
C ARG A 175 -3.96 -32.08 -12.20
N LYS A 176 -3.19 -32.77 -11.37
CA LYS A 176 -3.35 -32.72 -9.91
C LYS A 176 -2.90 -31.35 -9.38
N CYS A 177 -3.76 -30.71 -8.59
CA CYS A 177 -3.41 -29.49 -7.88
C CYS A 177 -2.42 -29.84 -6.74
N PRO A 178 -1.26 -29.17 -6.65
CA PRO A 178 -0.33 -29.39 -5.54
C PRO A 178 -0.97 -28.99 -4.20
N VAL A 179 -0.72 -29.78 -3.16
CA VAL A 179 -1.25 -29.50 -1.83
C VAL A 179 -0.25 -28.63 -1.08
N VAL A 180 -0.67 -27.41 -0.76
CA VAL A 180 0.08 -26.47 0.08
C VAL A 180 -0.17 -26.84 1.54
N ASP A 181 0.90 -27.12 2.28
CA ASP A 181 0.82 -27.24 3.73
C ASP A 181 0.92 -25.84 4.35
N TYR A 182 -0.20 -25.32 4.82
CA TYR A 182 -0.27 -24.00 5.45
C TYR A 182 0.29 -23.99 6.89
N ASN A 183 0.57 -25.17 7.46
CA ASN A 183 1.13 -25.29 8.81
C ASN A 183 2.65 -25.48 8.82
N LEU A 184 3.29 -25.52 7.65
CA LEU A 184 4.73 -25.71 7.56
C LEU A 184 5.43 -24.51 8.21
N GLN A 185 6.22 -24.78 9.25
CA GLN A 185 6.86 -23.73 10.03
C GLN A 185 7.97 -23.07 9.21
N VAL A 186 7.76 -21.80 8.88
CA VAL A 186 8.78 -20.88 8.42
C VAL A 186 9.80 -20.77 9.56
N VAL A 187 11.01 -21.31 9.37
CA VAL A 187 12.05 -21.33 10.40
C VAL A 187 12.43 -19.89 10.71
N SER A 188 11.97 -19.35 11.84
CA SER A 188 12.62 -18.18 12.41
C SER A 188 13.98 -18.65 12.93
N PRO A 189 15.10 -18.05 12.52
CA PRO A 189 16.35 -18.27 13.22
C PRO A 189 16.11 -17.66 14.60
N SER A 190 15.78 -18.50 15.57
CA SER A 190 15.78 -18.11 16.97
C SER A 190 17.10 -17.40 17.24
N LEU A 191 17.04 -16.19 17.81
CA LEU A 191 18.20 -15.53 18.40
C LEU A 191 18.86 -16.50 19.39
N ASN A 192 19.84 -17.27 18.92
CA ASN A 192 20.74 -18.04 19.76
C ASN A 192 22.10 -18.14 19.08
N CYS A 193 22.64 -16.97 18.73
CA CYS A 193 24.06 -16.82 18.41
C CYS A 193 24.76 -16.16 19.60
N ARG A 194 24.83 -16.85 20.74
CA ARG A 194 25.62 -16.41 21.90
C ARG A 194 26.24 -17.53 22.75
N GLU A 195 26.39 -18.76 22.26
CA GLU A 195 27.04 -19.84 23.05
C GLU A 195 27.94 -20.83 22.28
N THR A 196 28.57 -20.44 21.17
CA THR A 196 29.58 -21.31 20.49
C THR A 196 31.01 -20.75 20.47
N LEU A 197 31.31 -19.74 21.29
CA LEU A 197 32.68 -19.27 21.55
C LEU A 197 33.10 -19.57 22.99
N ARG A 198 33.09 -20.84 23.40
CA ARG A 198 33.78 -21.33 24.63
C ARG A 198 33.79 -22.86 24.65
N CYS A 199 34.67 -23.47 23.87
CA CYS A 199 35.30 -24.75 24.20
C CYS A 199 36.44 -25.01 23.21
N GLY A 200 37.61 -24.51 23.58
CA GLY A 200 38.89 -24.74 22.93
C GLY A 200 39.99 -24.61 23.97
N HIS A 201 39.87 -25.38 25.04
CA HIS A 201 40.95 -25.59 26.00
C HIS A 201 41.05 -27.08 26.31
N MET A 202 41.98 -27.74 25.63
CA MET A 202 42.59 -28.96 26.12
C MET A 202 43.99 -29.08 25.48
N THR A 203 44.96 -28.57 26.22
CA THR A 203 46.33 -29.11 26.33
C THR A 203 46.26 -30.43 27.15
N PRO A 204 47.29 -31.30 27.19
CA PRO A 204 48.74 -31.06 27.10
C PRO A 204 49.33 -31.10 25.68
#